data_AF-A0A9P8FEA9-F1
#
_entry.id   AF-A0A9P8FEA9-F1
#
_cell.length_a   1.000
_cell.length_b   1.000
_cell.length_c   1.000
_cell.angle_alpha   90.00
_cell.angle_beta   90.00
_cell.angle_gamma   90.00
#
_symmetry.space_group_name_H-M   'P 1'
#
loop_
_entity.id
_entity.type
_entity.pdbx_description
1 polymer ?
#
loop_
_entity_poly.entity_id
_entity_poly.type
_entity_poly.pdbx_seq_one_letter_code
_entity_poly.pdbx_strand_id
1 'polypeptide(L)'
;IQQMAEKYEAGHFGACPRVYCGQAKVLPVGCSDIPGQETVKLFCPSCLDVYTPPNSRFQSVDGAFFGTTFGCLFFMTFPELRVGGASISYGPTPEQISDFASTTTTHRKRRSSLTNVSDTFNSAPPVAAQPSPLPAQPSTINGFAAENMAPGLGKSNIYEPRIYGFRVSEFAKSGPRMKWLREKPVDLNELDEVAIWERGNVSQTREDDELMDEEDEDDEDEEAQDEEEPLKSAGKDERRKGVARRTAAAADEGGAKIGSAG
;
A
#
# COMPACT_ATOMS: atom_id res chain seq x y z
N ILE A 1 11.72 -23.46 -0.83
CA ILE A 1 11.35 -22.20 -1.51
C ILE A 1 12.07 -22.01 -2.86
N GLN A 2 13.34 -22.44 -3.01
CA GLN A 2 14.10 -22.37 -4.27
C GLN A 2 13.38 -22.96 -5.50
N GLN A 3 12.79 -24.16 -5.39
CA GLN A 3 12.02 -24.77 -6.50
C GLN A 3 10.83 -23.91 -6.96
N MET A 4 10.25 -23.11 -6.08
CA MET A 4 9.18 -22.18 -6.45
C MET A 4 9.75 -20.96 -7.17
N ALA A 5 10.98 -20.54 -6.85
CA ALA A 5 11.66 -19.45 -7.53
C ALA A 5 11.95 -19.80 -8.99
N GLU A 6 12.50 -21.00 -9.24
CA GLU A 6 12.73 -21.50 -10.60
C GLU A 6 11.42 -21.55 -11.41
N LYS A 7 10.32 -22.03 -10.80
CA LYS A 7 9.00 -22.05 -11.44
C LYS A 7 8.43 -20.65 -11.69
N TYR A 8 8.67 -19.72 -10.76
CA TYR A 8 8.25 -18.32 -10.89
C TYR A 8 9.01 -17.63 -12.02
N GLU A 9 10.33 -17.78 -12.08
CA GLU A 9 11.16 -17.25 -13.16
C GLU A 9 10.76 -17.80 -14.53
N ALA A 10 10.43 -19.09 -14.59
CA ALA A 10 9.90 -19.74 -15.79
C ALA A 10 8.44 -19.32 -16.14
N GLY A 11 7.75 -18.59 -15.26
CA GLY A 11 6.37 -18.14 -15.50
C GLY A 11 5.32 -19.25 -15.42
N HIS A 12 5.61 -20.37 -14.74
CA HIS A 12 4.72 -21.54 -14.70
C HIS A 12 3.37 -21.28 -14.03
N PHE A 13 3.29 -20.29 -13.15
CA PHE A 13 2.06 -19.93 -12.43
C PHE A 13 1.17 -18.98 -13.24
N GLY A 14 1.64 -18.52 -14.40
CA GLY A 14 0.95 -17.59 -15.28
C GLY A 14 1.30 -16.13 -15.01
N ALA A 15 0.38 -15.25 -15.41
CA ALA A 15 0.57 -13.80 -15.38
C ALA A 15 -0.68 -13.10 -14.83
N CYS A 16 -0.48 -11.86 -14.37
CA CYS A 16 -1.54 -11.02 -13.84
C CYS A 16 -2.59 -10.71 -14.92
N PRO A 17 -3.89 -10.82 -14.60
CA PRO A 17 -4.96 -10.50 -15.56
C PRO A 17 -5.13 -8.98 -15.77
N ARG A 18 -4.53 -8.12 -14.95
CA ARG A 18 -4.58 -6.67 -15.15
C ARG A 18 -3.71 -6.27 -16.34
N VAL A 19 -4.33 -5.58 -17.29
CA VAL A 19 -3.66 -5.02 -18.48
C VAL A 19 -2.45 -4.16 -18.10
N TYR A 20 -2.61 -3.24 -17.15
CA TYR A 20 -1.53 -2.34 -16.70
C TYR A 20 -0.46 -3.00 -15.81
N CYS A 21 -0.57 -4.30 -15.51
CA CYS A 21 0.54 -5.05 -14.91
C CYS A 21 1.50 -5.62 -15.95
N GLY A 22 1.23 -5.47 -17.25
CA GLY A 22 2.19 -5.84 -18.29
C GLY A 22 2.48 -7.33 -18.40
N GLN A 23 1.54 -8.19 -17.98
CA GLN A 23 1.76 -9.63 -17.78
C GLN A 23 2.81 -9.96 -16.69
N ALA A 24 2.86 -9.19 -15.61
CA ALA A 24 3.66 -9.52 -14.43
C ALA A 24 3.40 -10.96 -13.97
N LYS A 25 4.47 -11.70 -13.67
CA LYS A 25 4.41 -13.09 -13.18
C LYS A 25 3.73 -13.12 -11.80
N VAL A 26 3.01 -14.20 -11.52
CA VAL A 26 2.22 -14.37 -10.29
C VAL A 26 2.69 -15.57 -9.48
N LEU A 27 2.26 -15.66 -8.22
CA LEU A 27 2.55 -16.77 -7.32
C LEU A 27 1.25 -17.39 -6.79
N PRO A 28 1.19 -18.71 -6.59
CA PRO A 28 0.06 -19.34 -5.92
C PRO A 28 0.06 -19.01 -4.42
N VAL A 29 -1.10 -18.64 -3.89
CA VAL A 29 -1.32 -18.33 -2.46
C VAL A 29 -2.67 -18.88 -2.01
N GLY A 30 -2.87 -19.01 -0.70
CA GLY A 30 -4.18 -19.17 -0.09
C GLY A 30 -4.70 -17.85 0.49
N CYS A 31 -6.01 -17.70 0.65
CA CYS A 31 -6.59 -16.61 1.45
C CYS A 31 -6.93 -17.04 2.88
N SER A 32 -6.78 -18.34 3.18
CA SER A 32 -6.95 -18.92 4.51
C SER A 32 -5.93 -20.05 4.67
N ASP A 33 -5.43 -20.22 5.89
CA ASP A 33 -4.57 -21.35 6.28
C ASP A 33 -5.40 -22.54 6.80
N ILE A 34 -6.74 -22.41 6.83
CA ILE A 34 -7.66 -23.47 7.25
C ILE A 34 -8.10 -24.27 6.00
N PRO A 35 -7.84 -25.59 5.95
CA PRO A 35 -8.27 -26.42 4.83
C PRO A 35 -9.78 -26.39 4.58
N GLY A 36 -10.17 -26.47 3.31
CA GLY A 36 -11.56 -26.52 2.85
C GLY A 36 -12.29 -25.17 2.80
N GLN A 37 -11.63 -24.06 3.17
CA GLN A 37 -12.23 -22.72 3.13
C GLN A 37 -12.24 -22.12 1.73
N GLU A 38 -11.07 -22.06 1.09
CA GLU A 38 -10.93 -21.48 -0.24
C GLU A 38 -9.90 -22.23 -1.08
N THR A 39 -10.12 -22.23 -2.39
CA THR A 39 -9.18 -22.77 -3.37
C THR A 39 -7.95 -21.87 -3.52
N VAL A 40 -6.89 -22.40 -4.12
CA VAL A 40 -5.70 -21.62 -4.47
C VAL A 40 -6.03 -20.38 -5.31
N LYS A 41 -5.36 -19.27 -5.01
CA LYS A 41 -5.38 -18.01 -5.75
C LYS A 41 -4.01 -17.64 -6.29
N LEU A 42 -3.96 -16.59 -7.11
CA LEU A 42 -2.75 -16.06 -7.71
C LEU A 42 -2.50 -14.64 -7.20
N PHE A 43 -1.44 -14.46 -6.44
CA PHE A 43 -0.97 -13.16 -5.98
C PHE A 43 -0.10 -12.50 -7.05
N CYS A 44 -0.40 -11.24 -7.35
CA CYS A 44 0.43 -10.41 -8.23
C CYS A 44 1.25 -9.40 -7.42
N PRO A 45 2.59 -9.48 -7.44
CA PRO A 45 3.46 -8.51 -6.74
C PRO A 45 3.44 -7.12 -7.40
N SER A 46 3.05 -7.02 -8.67
CA SER A 46 3.02 -5.73 -9.39
C SER A 46 1.87 -4.83 -8.94
N CYS A 47 0.69 -5.39 -8.67
CA CYS A 47 -0.47 -4.62 -8.23
C CYS A 47 -0.95 -4.93 -6.81
N LEU A 48 -0.25 -5.83 -6.11
CA LEU A 48 -0.53 -6.23 -4.72
C LEU A 48 -1.96 -6.74 -4.52
N ASP A 49 -2.42 -7.60 -5.43
CA ASP A 49 -3.80 -8.06 -5.48
C ASP A 49 -3.88 -9.55 -5.84
N VAL A 50 -5.00 -10.19 -5.51
CA VAL A 50 -5.20 -11.63 -5.55
C VAL A 50 -6.27 -12.00 -6.58
N TYR A 51 -5.96 -12.95 -7.45
CA TYR A 51 -6.80 -13.35 -8.58
C TYR A 51 -7.16 -14.83 -8.54
N THR A 52 -8.33 -15.16 -9.09
CA THR A 52 -8.70 -16.57 -9.29
C THR A 52 -7.97 -17.13 -10.52
N PRO A 53 -7.34 -18.31 -10.43
CA PRO A 53 -6.70 -18.94 -11.58
C PRO A 53 -7.71 -19.12 -12.73
N PRO A 54 -7.35 -18.76 -13.97
CA PRO A 54 -8.30 -18.80 -15.10
C PRO A 54 -8.68 -20.22 -15.52
N ASN A 55 -7.79 -21.20 -15.29
CA ASN A 55 -8.05 -22.58 -15.64
C ASN A 55 -8.80 -23.30 -14.50
N SER A 56 -9.97 -23.86 -14.82
CA SER A 56 -10.84 -24.54 -13.86
C SER A 56 -10.20 -25.74 -13.17
N ARG A 57 -9.15 -26.34 -13.74
CA ARG A 57 -8.42 -27.46 -13.12
C ARG A 57 -7.85 -27.13 -11.73
N PHE A 58 -7.67 -25.84 -11.42
CA PHE A 58 -7.13 -25.40 -10.13
C PHE A 58 -8.22 -25.16 -9.08
N GLN A 59 -9.51 -25.26 -9.45
CA GLN A 59 -10.63 -25.08 -8.52
C GLN A 59 -10.78 -26.21 -7.51
N SER A 60 -10.10 -27.35 -7.71
CA SER A 60 -10.06 -28.44 -6.72
C SER A 60 -8.82 -28.41 -5.82
N VAL A 61 -7.92 -27.43 -6.01
CA VAL A 61 -6.68 -27.32 -5.24
C VAL A 61 -6.91 -26.37 -4.07
N ASP A 62 -6.74 -26.88 -2.86
CA ASP A 62 -6.89 -26.11 -1.62
C ASP A 62 -5.80 -25.02 -1.51
N GLY A 63 -6.21 -23.80 -1.18
CA GLY A 63 -5.31 -22.66 -0.99
C GLY A 63 -4.47 -22.78 0.29
N ALA A 64 -4.97 -23.46 1.31
CA ALA A 64 -4.27 -23.64 2.59
C ALA A 64 -2.93 -24.38 2.44
N PHE A 65 -2.74 -25.17 1.37
CA PHE A 65 -1.47 -25.84 1.09
C PHE A 65 -0.35 -24.89 0.65
N PHE A 66 -0.71 -23.70 0.19
CA PHE A 66 0.24 -22.63 -0.15
C PHE A 66 0.38 -21.65 1.02
N GLY A 67 -0.71 -21.42 1.74
CA GLY A 67 -0.78 -20.51 2.87
C GLY A 67 -0.95 -19.05 2.47
N THR A 68 -1.31 -18.24 3.46
CA THR A 68 -1.64 -16.81 3.27
C THR A 68 -0.42 -15.92 3.09
N THR A 69 0.72 -16.29 3.68
CA THR A 69 1.93 -15.45 3.76
C THR A 69 2.97 -15.75 2.69
N PHE A 70 2.84 -16.86 1.95
CA PHE A 70 3.86 -17.34 1.03
C PHE A 70 4.28 -16.28 -0.01
N GLY A 71 3.33 -15.53 -0.57
CA GLY A 71 3.63 -14.49 -1.56
C GLY A 71 4.56 -13.40 -1.01
N CYS A 72 4.26 -12.86 0.17
CA CYS A 72 5.08 -11.82 0.82
C CYS A 72 6.46 -12.37 1.21
N LEU A 73 6.50 -13.54 1.86
CA LEU A 73 7.74 -14.17 2.30
C LEU A 73 8.68 -14.52 1.14
N PHE A 74 8.11 -14.88 -0.02
CA PHE A 74 8.88 -15.18 -1.21
C PHE A 74 9.69 -13.95 -1.68
N PHE A 75 9.07 -12.77 -1.77
CA PHE A 75 9.78 -11.55 -2.19
C PHE A 75 10.69 -10.97 -1.11
N MET A 76 10.43 -11.24 0.17
CA MET A 76 11.40 -10.98 1.25
C MET A 76 12.65 -11.86 1.15
N THR A 77 12.48 -13.11 0.70
CA THR A 77 13.59 -14.07 0.55
C THR A 77 14.42 -13.80 -0.71
N PHE A 78 13.78 -13.29 -1.76
CA PHE A 78 14.41 -13.00 -3.05
C PHE A 78 14.22 -11.52 -3.45
N PRO A 79 14.85 -10.57 -2.74
CA PRO A 79 14.67 -9.14 -2.98
C PRO A 79 15.19 -8.69 -4.35
N GLU A 80 16.14 -9.44 -4.92
CA GLU A 80 16.74 -9.20 -6.25
C GLU A 80 15.81 -9.55 -7.41
N LEU A 81 14.71 -10.28 -7.17
CA LEU A 81 13.76 -10.59 -8.23
C LEU A 81 13.01 -9.34 -8.65
N ARG A 82 13.13 -8.98 -9.93
CA ARG A 82 12.34 -7.89 -10.49
C ARG A 82 10.85 -8.23 -10.51
N VAL A 83 10.08 -7.29 -9.97
CA VAL A 83 8.62 -7.30 -9.95
C VAL A 83 8.13 -6.45 -11.12
N GLY A 84 7.12 -6.95 -11.84
CA GLY A 84 6.51 -6.22 -12.96
C GLY A 84 6.54 -6.98 -14.28
N GLY A 85 5.68 -6.55 -15.20
CA GLY A 85 5.65 -7.04 -16.56
C GLY A 85 6.36 -6.08 -17.53
N ALA A 86 6.38 -6.41 -18.82
CA ALA A 86 6.80 -5.46 -19.83
C ALA A 86 5.87 -4.23 -19.76
N SER A 87 6.42 -3.01 -19.74
CA SER A 87 5.60 -1.80 -19.72
C SER A 87 4.71 -1.76 -20.97
N ILE A 88 3.42 -2.04 -20.79
CA ILE A 88 2.44 -1.90 -21.85
C ILE A 88 2.04 -0.42 -21.86
N SER A 89 2.58 0.34 -22.79
CA SER A 89 2.07 1.68 -23.13
C SER A 89 0.68 1.56 -23.80
N TYR A 90 -0.35 1.13 -23.06
CA TYR A 90 -1.74 1.19 -23.51
C TYR A 90 -2.39 2.46 -22.97
N GLY A 91 -2.05 3.57 -23.62
CA GLY A 91 -2.70 4.85 -23.44
C GLY A 91 -2.45 5.71 -24.68
N PRO A 92 -3.36 6.63 -25.03
CA PRO A 92 -3.04 7.66 -26.01
C PRO A 92 -1.78 8.39 -25.53
N THR A 93 -0.81 8.56 -26.43
CA THR A 93 0.42 9.30 -26.10
C THR A 93 0.05 10.70 -25.60
N PRO A 94 0.88 11.34 -24.75
CA PRO A 94 0.62 12.72 -24.31
C PRO A 94 0.31 13.69 -25.46
N GLU A 95 0.86 13.42 -26.65
CA GLU A 95 0.60 14.14 -27.90
C GLU A 95 -0.86 14.03 -28.38
N GLN A 96 -1.53 12.90 -28.15
CA GLN A 96 -2.93 12.68 -28.53
C GLN A 96 -3.93 13.32 -27.55
N ILE A 97 -3.47 13.79 -26.37
CA ILE A 97 -4.29 14.50 -25.39
C ILE A 97 -4.36 16.01 -25.73
N SER A 98 -3.31 16.58 -26.32
CA SER A 98 -3.29 17.98 -26.76
C SER A 98 -4.17 18.28 -27.97
N ASP A 99 -4.43 17.28 -28.82
CA ASP A 99 -5.21 17.47 -30.05
C ASP A 99 -6.72 17.57 -29.81
N PHE A 100 -7.23 17.00 -28.71
CA PHE A 100 -8.67 16.97 -28.42
C PHE A 100 -9.18 18.22 -27.67
N ALA A 101 -8.27 19.03 -27.10
CA ALA A 101 -8.63 20.30 -26.47
C ALA A 101 -8.90 21.42 -27.49
N SER A 102 -8.61 21.20 -28.78
CA SER A 102 -8.60 22.26 -29.80
C SER A 102 -9.75 22.18 -30.82
N THR A 103 -10.70 21.24 -30.71
CA THR A 103 -11.78 21.07 -31.70
C THR A 103 -13.17 21.47 -31.20
N THR A 104 -13.28 22.64 -30.57
CA THR A 104 -14.53 23.41 -30.59
C THR A 104 -14.24 24.83 -31.02
N THR A 105 -14.11 25.08 -32.33
CA THR A 105 -14.58 26.28 -33.05
C THR A 105 -14.20 26.19 -34.53
N THR A 106 -15.12 25.75 -35.38
CA THR A 106 -15.21 26.26 -36.77
C THR A 106 -16.66 26.34 -37.21
N HIS A 107 -17.40 27.34 -36.71
CA HIS A 107 -18.52 27.89 -37.46
C HIS A 107 -18.44 29.42 -37.52
N ARG A 108 -17.98 29.87 -38.69
CA ARG A 108 -18.36 31.06 -39.46
C ARG A 108 -18.76 32.35 -38.71
N LYS A 109 -17.93 33.37 -38.96
CA LYS A 109 -18.25 34.81 -39.07
C LYS A 109 -19.75 35.10 -39.31
N ARG A 110 -20.39 35.79 -38.36
CA ARG A 110 -21.35 36.86 -38.63
C ARG A 110 -21.12 37.99 -37.62
N ARG A 111 -20.81 39.18 -38.15
CA ARG A 111 -20.84 40.45 -37.41
C ARG A 111 -22.29 40.82 -37.13
N SER A 112 -22.56 41.29 -35.92
CA SER A 112 -23.41 42.45 -35.67
C SER A 112 -23.32 42.91 -34.21
N SER A 113 -22.84 44.15 -34.06
CA SER A 113 -23.34 45.19 -33.15
C SER A 113 -23.13 45.09 -31.64
N LEU A 114 -22.25 46.00 -31.18
CA LEU A 114 -22.42 46.98 -30.09
C LEU A 114 -22.72 46.45 -28.67
N THR A 115 -21.68 46.44 -27.83
CA THR A 115 -21.54 47.34 -26.66
C THR A 115 -20.09 47.31 -26.19
N ASN A 116 -19.43 48.47 -26.21
CA ASN A 116 -18.15 48.67 -25.54
C ASN A 116 -18.38 48.66 -24.02
N VAL A 117 -17.76 47.71 -23.34
CA VAL A 117 -17.31 47.91 -21.96
C VAL A 117 -15.81 47.65 -21.95
N SER A 118 -15.06 48.73 -21.81
CA SER A 118 -13.65 48.73 -21.50
C SER A 118 -13.50 48.22 -20.08
N ASP A 119 -13.05 46.97 -19.92
CA ASP A 119 -12.63 46.45 -18.64
C ASP A 119 -11.17 46.03 -18.70
N THR A 120 -10.43 46.52 -17.72
CA THR A 120 -8.99 46.52 -17.66
C THR A 120 -8.58 45.30 -16.86
N PHE A 121 -8.34 44.17 -17.52
CA PHE A 121 -7.74 43.00 -16.89
C PHE A 121 -6.57 42.51 -17.73
N ASN A 122 -5.47 43.25 -17.63
CA ASN A 122 -4.15 42.69 -17.91
C ASN A 122 -3.84 41.71 -16.76
N SER A 123 -4.29 40.48 -16.90
CA SER A 123 -3.78 39.35 -16.13
C SER A 123 -3.67 38.20 -17.11
N ALA A 124 -2.44 37.96 -17.55
CA ALA A 124 -2.06 36.71 -18.18
C ALA A 124 -2.58 35.56 -17.30
N PRO A 125 -3.08 34.46 -17.89
CA PRO A 125 -3.39 33.28 -17.10
C PRO A 125 -2.14 32.88 -16.31
N PRO A 126 -2.24 32.51 -15.03
CA PRO A 126 -1.09 32.04 -14.29
C PRO A 126 -0.51 30.86 -15.07
N VAL A 127 0.76 31.00 -15.47
CA VAL A 127 1.57 29.90 -15.96
C VAL A 127 1.35 28.75 -14.99
N ALA A 128 0.73 27.67 -15.47
CA ALA A 128 0.52 26.46 -14.69
C ALA A 128 1.84 26.15 -13.98
N ALA A 129 1.81 26.17 -12.64
CA ALA A 129 2.97 25.93 -11.81
C ALA A 129 3.66 24.66 -12.34
N GLN A 130 4.86 24.84 -12.90
CA GLN A 130 5.71 23.72 -13.28
C GLN A 130 5.86 22.87 -12.01
N PRO A 131 5.61 21.55 -12.05
CA PRO A 131 5.85 20.72 -10.89
C PRO A 131 7.32 20.90 -10.50
N SER A 132 7.56 21.32 -9.25
CA SER A 132 8.90 21.38 -8.68
C SER A 132 9.59 20.03 -8.92
N PRO A 133 10.88 20.02 -9.31
CA PRO A 133 11.59 18.77 -9.54
C PRO A 133 11.52 17.93 -8.27
N LEU A 134 11.11 16.65 -8.43
CA LEU A 134 11.01 15.73 -7.31
C LEU A 134 12.38 15.61 -6.61
N PRO A 135 12.41 15.45 -5.28
CA PRO A 135 13.64 15.14 -4.57
C PRO A 135 14.27 13.85 -5.13
N ALA A 136 15.58 13.68 -4.90
CA ALA A 136 16.28 12.46 -5.31
C ALA A 136 15.54 11.23 -4.75
N GLN A 137 15.18 10.32 -5.65
CA GLN A 137 14.43 9.12 -5.29
C GLN A 137 15.38 8.01 -4.86
N PRO A 138 15.07 7.27 -3.79
CA PRO A 138 15.93 6.22 -3.28
C PRO A 138 15.91 5.01 -4.21
N SER A 139 17.04 4.31 -4.33
CA SER A 139 17.12 3.04 -5.07
C SER A 139 16.54 1.86 -4.29
N THR A 140 16.56 1.95 -2.96
CA THR A 140 16.06 0.94 -2.02
C THR A 140 15.26 1.60 -0.90
N ILE A 141 14.15 1.01 -0.50
CA ILE A 141 13.26 1.49 0.58
C ILE A 141 12.92 0.30 1.47
N ASN A 142 13.13 0.42 2.78
CA ASN A 142 12.83 -0.62 3.77
C ASN A 142 13.39 -2.01 3.41
N GLY A 143 14.59 -2.06 2.80
CA GLY A 143 15.22 -3.32 2.38
C GLY A 143 14.70 -3.93 1.06
N PHE A 144 13.81 -3.24 0.35
CA PHE A 144 13.32 -3.63 -0.98
C PHE A 144 13.83 -2.66 -2.06
N ALA A 145 14.04 -3.17 -3.27
CA ALA A 145 14.31 -2.30 -4.42
C ALA A 145 13.12 -1.38 -4.70
N ALA A 146 13.34 -0.07 -4.80
CA ALA A 146 12.27 0.92 -4.99
C ALA A 146 11.49 0.70 -6.29
N GLU A 147 12.16 0.16 -7.31
CA GLU A 147 11.55 -0.27 -8.59
C GLU A 147 10.54 -1.42 -8.43
N ASN A 148 10.70 -2.26 -7.40
CA ASN A 148 9.81 -3.38 -7.12
C ASN A 148 8.58 -2.98 -6.29
N MET A 149 8.53 -1.75 -5.79
CA MET A 149 7.41 -1.25 -5.00
C MET A 149 6.18 -1.06 -5.89
N ALA A 150 5.28 -2.05 -5.94
CA ALA A 150 4.00 -2.01 -6.65
C ALA A 150 4.04 -1.33 -8.05
N PRO A 151 4.88 -1.80 -8.99
CA PRO A 151 5.09 -1.16 -10.29
C PRO A 151 3.85 -1.09 -11.18
N GLY A 152 2.80 -1.85 -10.88
CA GLY A 152 1.49 -1.86 -11.58
C GLY A 152 0.45 -0.93 -10.97
N LEU A 153 0.83 -0.10 -9.99
CA LEU A 153 -0.01 0.94 -9.38
C LEU A 153 0.49 2.35 -9.76
N GLY A 154 -0.28 3.37 -9.43
CA GLY A 154 0.05 4.77 -9.70
C GLY A 154 -0.57 5.34 -10.97
N LYS A 155 -0.30 6.64 -11.22
CA LYS A 155 -0.99 7.47 -12.21
C LYS A 155 -0.97 6.90 -13.64
N SER A 156 0.09 6.19 -14.03
CA SER A 156 0.22 5.58 -15.36
C SER A 156 -0.58 4.29 -15.55
N ASN A 157 -0.98 3.64 -14.46
CA ASN A 157 -1.51 2.27 -14.45
C ASN A 157 -2.99 2.19 -14.02
N ILE A 158 -3.69 3.33 -14.03
CA ILE A 158 -5.11 3.44 -13.70
C ILE A 158 -5.90 3.52 -15.00
N TYR A 159 -6.82 2.57 -15.18
CA TYR A 159 -7.70 2.57 -16.35
C TYR A 159 -8.62 3.78 -16.36
N GLU A 160 -8.64 4.48 -17.49
CA GLU A 160 -9.47 5.64 -17.71
C GLU A 160 -10.62 5.31 -18.69
N PRO A 161 -11.86 5.14 -18.20
CA PRO A 161 -12.98 4.79 -19.06
C PRO A 161 -13.34 5.93 -20.01
N ARG A 162 -13.49 5.60 -21.29
CA ARG A 162 -13.92 6.52 -22.34
C ARG A 162 -15.08 5.95 -23.15
N ILE A 163 -16.02 6.81 -23.52
CA ILE A 163 -17.16 6.48 -24.39
C ILE A 163 -17.15 7.48 -25.54
N TYR A 164 -17.07 6.98 -26.78
CA TYR A 164 -16.91 7.81 -27.98
C TYR A 164 -15.74 8.82 -27.90
N GLY A 165 -14.65 8.46 -27.21
CA GLY A 165 -13.47 9.32 -27.01
C GLY A 165 -13.55 10.25 -25.80
N PHE A 166 -14.74 10.48 -25.24
CA PHE A 166 -14.94 11.33 -24.07
C PHE A 166 -14.73 10.56 -22.76
N ARG A 167 -14.03 11.18 -21.81
CA ARG A 167 -13.82 10.61 -20.45
C ARG A 167 -15.18 10.46 -19.77
N VAL A 168 -15.43 9.30 -19.16
CA VAL A 168 -16.61 9.11 -18.32
C VAL A 168 -16.44 9.91 -17.04
N SER A 169 -17.44 10.74 -16.73
CA SER A 169 -17.47 11.54 -15.50
C SER A 169 -17.37 10.67 -14.24
N GLU A 170 -16.65 11.14 -13.23
CA GLU A 170 -16.54 10.46 -11.93
C GLU A 170 -17.87 10.41 -11.17
N PHE A 171 -18.76 11.37 -11.44
CA PHE A 171 -20.10 11.41 -10.87
C PHE A 171 -21.08 10.45 -11.56
N ALA A 172 -20.71 9.89 -12.71
CA ALA A 172 -21.57 8.94 -13.41
C ALA A 172 -21.68 7.62 -12.62
N LYS A 173 -22.83 6.96 -12.70
CA LYS A 173 -23.04 5.64 -12.07
C LYS A 173 -22.03 4.60 -12.55
N SER A 174 -21.67 4.62 -13.83
CA SER A 174 -20.65 3.79 -14.47
C SER A 174 -19.25 4.45 -14.48
N GLY A 175 -19.06 5.50 -13.68
CA GLY A 175 -17.78 6.18 -13.55
C GLY A 175 -16.73 5.30 -12.86
N PRO A 176 -15.44 5.64 -12.98
CA PRO A 176 -14.38 4.92 -12.29
C PRO A 176 -14.52 5.07 -10.77
N ARG A 177 -14.62 3.95 -10.05
CA ARG A 177 -14.75 3.90 -8.58
C ARG A 177 -13.50 3.33 -7.93
N MET A 178 -13.29 3.66 -6.65
CA MET A 178 -12.21 3.14 -5.83
C MET A 178 -10.82 3.33 -6.45
N LYS A 179 -10.58 4.50 -7.07
CA LYS A 179 -9.27 4.84 -7.66
C LYS A 179 -8.14 4.76 -6.64
N TRP A 180 -8.43 5.13 -5.39
CA TRP A 180 -7.52 5.08 -4.25
C TRP A 180 -6.88 3.71 -4.03
N LEU A 181 -7.58 2.60 -4.32
CA LEU A 181 -7.00 1.25 -4.25
C LEU A 181 -5.87 1.01 -5.27
N ARG A 182 -5.71 1.92 -6.23
CA ARG A 182 -4.70 1.85 -7.30
C ARG A 182 -3.77 3.05 -7.30
N GLU A 183 -3.91 3.95 -6.34
CA GLU A 183 -3.02 5.08 -6.17
C GLU A 183 -1.68 4.60 -5.62
N LYS A 184 -0.62 5.25 -6.08
CA LYS A 184 0.74 5.09 -5.58
C LYS A 184 1.34 6.49 -5.55
N PRO A 185 1.97 6.90 -4.42
CA PRO A 185 2.66 8.18 -4.34
C PRO A 185 3.65 8.35 -5.49
N VAL A 186 3.79 9.59 -5.96
CA VAL A 186 4.77 9.93 -6.99
C VAL A 186 6.16 10.05 -6.37
N ASP A 187 6.24 10.62 -5.17
CA ASP A 187 7.45 10.63 -4.36
C ASP A 187 7.50 9.36 -3.52
N LEU A 188 8.50 8.52 -3.75
CA LEU A 188 8.66 7.26 -3.01
C LEU A 188 9.23 7.49 -1.62
N ASN A 189 9.82 8.66 -1.33
CA ASN A 189 10.30 8.99 0.01
C ASN A 189 9.17 8.97 1.05
N GLU A 190 7.92 9.20 0.64
CA GLU A 190 6.74 9.10 1.52
C GLU A 190 6.48 7.66 2.01
N LEU A 191 7.05 6.65 1.35
CA LEU A 191 6.92 5.23 1.73
C LEU A 191 8.07 4.74 2.63
N ASP A 192 9.08 5.57 2.88
CA ASP A 192 10.23 5.23 3.72
C ASP A 192 9.88 5.42 5.21
N GLU A 193 9.17 4.44 5.77
CA GLU A 193 8.76 4.40 7.17
C GLU A 193 9.95 4.54 8.14
N VAL A 194 11.10 3.98 7.80
CA VAL A 194 12.31 4.07 8.64
C VAL A 194 12.80 5.51 8.69
N ALA A 195 12.95 6.17 7.53
CA ALA A 195 13.37 7.57 7.48
C ALA A 195 12.35 8.52 8.16
N ILE A 196 11.05 8.19 8.10
CA ILE A 196 10.01 8.93 8.81
C ILE A 196 10.16 8.76 10.33
N TRP A 197 10.35 7.53 10.80
CA TRP A 197 10.53 7.23 12.22
C TRP A 197 11.78 7.89 12.79
N GLU A 198 12.93 7.79 12.09
CA GLU A 198 14.19 8.40 12.51
C GLU A 198 14.07 9.92 12.66
N ARG A 199 13.37 10.58 11.73
CA ARG A 199 13.14 12.03 11.77
C ARG A 199 12.25 12.44 12.94
N GLY A 200 11.25 11.61 13.29
CA GLY A 200 10.39 11.82 14.45
C GLY A 200 11.13 11.61 15.77
N ASN A 201 11.92 10.53 15.86
CA ASN A 201 12.64 10.16 17.08
C ASN A 201 13.76 11.16 17.44
N VAL A 202 14.47 11.70 16.44
CA VAL A 202 15.48 12.76 16.66
C VAL A 202 14.87 14.04 17.24
N SER A 203 13.60 14.32 16.96
CA SER A 203 12.89 15.45 17.58
C SER A 203 12.54 15.17 19.05
N GLN A 204 12.35 13.90 19.41
CA GLN A 204 11.88 13.48 20.73
C GLN A 204 13.03 13.34 21.73
N THR A 205 14.20 12.83 21.30
CA THR A 205 15.40 12.76 22.15
C THR A 205 15.93 14.13 22.57
N ARG A 206 15.73 15.18 21.75
CA ARG A 206 16.13 16.54 22.10
C ARG A 206 15.28 17.15 23.23
N GLU A 207 14.03 16.75 23.34
CA GLU A 207 13.12 17.24 24.39
C GLU A 207 13.35 16.51 25.73
N ASP A 208 13.73 15.22 25.69
CA ASP A 208 14.09 14.45 26.89
C ASP A 208 15.47 14.86 27.46
N ASP A 209 16.46 15.18 26.62
CA ASP A 209 17.78 15.66 27.06
C ASP A 209 17.70 17.03 27.77
N GLU A 210 16.76 17.91 27.38
CA GLU A 210 16.54 19.22 28.02
C GLU A 210 15.80 19.12 29.38
N LEU A 211 15.13 17.99 29.66
CA LEU A 211 14.34 17.79 30.88
C LEU A 211 15.13 17.05 31.99
N MET A 212 16.25 16.41 31.65
CA MET A 212 17.15 15.76 32.61
C MET A 212 18.13 16.72 33.30
N ASP A 213 18.38 17.91 32.74
CA ASP A 213 19.35 18.87 33.28
C ASP A 213 18.80 19.71 34.46
N GLU A 214 17.52 19.57 34.86
CA GLU A 214 16.89 20.38 35.92
C GLU A 214 16.71 19.69 37.30
N GLU A 215 17.10 18.41 37.49
CA GLU A 215 16.81 17.67 38.74
C GLU A 215 18.02 17.34 39.66
N ASP A 216 19.24 17.85 39.40
CA ASP A 216 20.43 17.57 40.24
C ASP A 216 20.94 18.82 41.02
N GLU A 217 20.11 19.39 41.88
CA GLU A 217 20.56 20.22 43.00
C GLU A 217 19.79 19.81 44.27
N ASP A 218 20.38 18.92 45.09
CA ASP A 218 20.49 19.07 46.55
C ASP A 218 20.79 17.73 47.27
N ASP A 219 21.66 17.84 48.28
CA ASP A 219 21.96 16.92 49.39
C ASP A 219 23.29 16.14 49.34
N GLU A 220 24.39 16.88 49.55
CA GLU A 220 25.54 16.38 50.32
C GLU A 220 25.15 16.34 51.81
N ASP A 221 25.31 15.18 52.49
CA ASP A 221 26.06 15.10 53.76
C ASP A 221 26.04 13.71 54.45
N GLU A 222 27.25 13.36 54.92
CA GLU A 222 27.66 12.56 56.08
C GLU A 222 27.83 11.02 56.00
N GLU A 223 29.08 10.64 56.28
CA GLU A 223 29.70 9.31 56.40
C GLU A 223 29.28 8.55 57.69
N ALA A 224 29.43 7.21 57.70
CA ALA A 224 30.36 6.48 58.60
C ALA A 224 30.04 4.97 58.81
N GLN A 225 31.10 4.17 58.58
CA GLN A 225 31.61 3.02 59.38
C GLN A 225 31.05 1.59 59.21
N ASP A 226 31.96 0.74 58.70
CA ASP A 226 32.32 -0.67 58.97
C ASP A 226 31.37 -1.60 59.77
N GLU A 227 31.32 -2.87 59.34
CA GLU A 227 31.78 -4.08 60.07
C GLU A 227 31.30 -5.37 59.34
N GLU A 228 32.08 -6.47 59.48
CA GLU A 228 32.11 -7.67 58.63
C GLU A 228 30.99 -8.75 58.84
N GLU A 229 30.84 -9.63 57.83
CA GLU A 229 30.10 -10.93 57.66
C GLU A 229 30.17 -11.92 58.88
N PRO A 230 29.31 -12.99 59.05
CA PRO A 230 28.91 -13.97 58.01
C PRO A 230 27.58 -14.80 58.14
N LEU A 231 27.17 -15.41 57.01
CA LEU A 231 26.46 -16.70 56.77
C LEU A 231 25.52 -17.34 57.84
N LYS A 232 24.27 -17.66 57.45
CA LYS A 232 23.69 -19.05 57.45
C LYS A 232 22.25 -19.18 56.90
N SER A 233 22.11 -20.20 56.05
CA SER A 233 20.96 -21.09 55.76
C SER A 233 19.59 -20.87 56.42
N ALA A 234 18.50 -20.96 55.64
CA ALA A 234 17.57 -22.11 55.56
C ALA A 234 16.13 -21.72 55.15
N GLY A 235 15.64 -22.31 54.05
CA GLY A 235 14.36 -23.04 53.98
C GLY A 235 13.00 -22.32 54.03
N LYS A 236 12.22 -22.54 52.94
CA LYS A 236 10.73 -22.54 52.81
C LYS A 236 10.05 -21.17 53.02
N ASP A 237 9.00 -20.78 52.31
CA ASP A 237 7.76 -21.52 52.03
C ASP A 237 6.93 -20.82 50.93
N GLU A 238 5.96 -21.56 50.40
CA GLU A 238 5.08 -21.23 49.28
C GLU A 238 4.15 -20.03 49.54
N ARG A 239 3.89 -19.21 48.52
CA ARG A 239 2.57 -18.55 48.40
C ARG A 239 2.17 -18.22 46.96
N ARG A 240 1.37 -19.12 46.39
CA ARG A 240 0.48 -18.88 45.24
C ARG A 240 -0.42 -17.67 45.51
N LYS A 241 -0.43 -16.68 44.60
CA LYS A 241 -1.56 -15.75 44.42
C LYS A 241 -2.16 -15.99 43.04
N GLY A 242 -3.36 -16.53 43.02
CA GLY A 242 -4.15 -16.76 41.82
C GLY A 242 -4.55 -15.43 41.18
N VAL A 243 -4.36 -15.35 39.86
CA VAL A 243 -4.93 -14.29 39.03
C VAL A 243 -6.32 -14.75 38.61
N ALA A 244 -7.34 -14.04 39.07
CA ALA A 244 -8.73 -14.26 38.70
C ALA A 244 -8.94 -13.87 37.23
N ARG A 245 -9.30 -14.87 36.41
CA ARG A 245 -9.89 -14.67 35.07
C ARG A 245 -11.24 -13.98 35.21
N ARG A 246 -11.41 -12.80 34.60
CA ARG A 246 -12.74 -12.24 34.30
C ARG A 246 -13.10 -12.65 32.87
N THR A 247 -14.07 -13.55 32.76
CA THR A 247 -14.74 -13.88 31.50
C THR A 247 -15.84 -12.85 31.24
N ALA A 248 -15.76 -12.14 30.12
CA ALA A 248 -16.87 -11.35 29.58
C ALA A 248 -17.75 -12.28 28.74
N ALA A 249 -19.03 -12.41 29.11
CA ALA A 249 -20.04 -13.10 28.32
C ALA A 249 -20.62 -12.12 27.28
N ALA A 250 -20.56 -12.50 26.01
CA ALA A 250 -21.25 -11.82 24.92
C ALA A 250 -22.62 -12.47 24.67
N ALA A 251 -23.62 -11.62 24.45
CA ALA A 251 -24.97 -11.96 24.03
C ALA A 251 -25.01 -12.46 22.58
N ASP A 252 -25.90 -13.42 22.29
CA ASP A 252 -26.27 -13.82 20.93
C ASP A 252 -27.80 -13.76 20.81
N GLU A 253 -28.25 -12.87 19.92
CA GLU A 253 -29.63 -12.73 19.46
C GLU A 253 -29.81 -13.46 18.11
N GLY A 254 -30.99 -14.05 17.93
CA GLY A 254 -31.69 -13.92 16.64
C GLY A 254 -31.55 -15.05 15.63
N GLY A 255 -32.25 -16.17 15.86
CA GLY A 255 -32.56 -17.14 14.83
C GLY A 255 -33.70 -16.67 13.91
N ALA A 256 -33.42 -16.50 12.61
CA ALA A 256 -34.43 -16.31 11.57
C ALA A 256 -34.41 -17.48 10.59
N LYS A 257 -35.50 -18.28 10.59
CA LYS A 257 -35.79 -19.33 9.61
C LYS A 257 -36.41 -18.71 8.36
N ILE A 258 -35.80 -18.94 7.20
CA ILE A 258 -36.41 -18.67 5.89
C ILE A 258 -37.17 -19.92 5.42
N GLY A 259 -38.45 -19.72 5.09
CA GLY A 259 -39.37 -20.72 4.58
C GLY A 259 -39.15 -21.00 3.09
N SER A 260 -39.35 -22.26 2.73
CA SER A 260 -39.44 -22.78 1.37
C SER A 260 -40.83 -22.49 0.79
N ALA A 261 -40.89 -22.00 -0.45
CA ALA A 261 -42.13 -21.91 -1.22
C ALA A 261 -42.04 -22.86 -2.42
N GLY A 262 -43.06 -23.72 -2.53
CA GLY A 262 -43.44 -24.38 -3.79
C GLY A 262 -44.40 -23.52 -4.60
#